data_AF-A0A4V2K7N6-F1
#
_entry.id   AF-A0A4V2K7N6-F1
#
_cell.length_a   1.000
_cell.length_b   1.000
_cell.length_c   1.000
_cell.angle_alpha   90.00
_cell.angle_beta   90.00
_cell.angle_gamma   90.00
#
_symmetry.space_group_name_H-M   'P 1'
#
loop_
_entity.id
_entity.type
_entity.pdbx_description
1 polymer ?
#
loop_
_entity_poly.entity_id
_entity_poly.type
_entity_poly.pdbx_seq_one_letter_code
_entity_poly.pdbx_strand_id
1 'polypeptide(L)'
;MGSGWICDSAPNNGIMHSFLLDGALCIGFCDPAEADALAWIDRVCLTEPPAPFDTFTCRTWTMHCVRGLIKQGFVKCDDPDALEQEAKAWGVLHHQSAHDGVMPRPINDSKVCKL
;
A
#
# COMPACT_ATOMS: atom_id res chain seq x y z
N MET A 1 3.62 -11.63 -19.08
CA MET A 1 3.16 -10.52 -18.22
C MET A 1 4.01 -9.31 -18.56
N GLY A 2 3.39 -8.20 -18.98
CA GLY A 2 4.10 -7.03 -19.50
C GLY A 2 4.94 -6.34 -18.42
N SER A 3 5.99 -5.64 -18.83
CA SER A 3 6.95 -4.92 -17.96
C SER A 3 6.36 -3.66 -17.29
N GLY A 4 5.05 -3.52 -17.27
CA GLY A 4 4.34 -2.38 -16.69
C GLY A 4 3.69 -2.79 -15.39
N TRP A 5 3.85 -1.94 -14.37
CA TRP A 5 3.06 -2.04 -13.17
C TRP A 5 1.62 -1.65 -13.46
N ILE A 6 0.67 -2.48 -13.05
CA ILE A 6 -0.76 -2.17 -13.04
C ILE A 6 -1.09 -1.70 -11.63
N CYS A 7 -1.29 -0.39 -11.47
CA CYS A 7 -1.84 0.18 -10.24
C CYS A 7 -3.36 -0.01 -10.25
N ASP A 8 -3.91 -0.48 -9.13
CA ASP A 8 -5.35 -0.47 -8.86
C ASP A 8 -5.59 0.42 -7.64
N SER A 9 -5.96 1.67 -7.89
CA SER A 9 -6.20 2.72 -6.88
C SER A 9 -7.69 3.06 -6.71
N ALA A 10 -8.58 2.32 -7.37
CA ALA A 10 -10.02 2.56 -7.30
C ALA A 10 -10.65 1.99 -6.02
N PRO A 11 -11.81 2.51 -5.58
CA PRO A 11 -12.59 1.88 -4.52
C PRO A 11 -12.85 0.41 -4.83
N ASN A 12 -12.46 -0.47 -3.91
CA ASN A 12 -12.68 -1.90 -4.02
C ASN A 12 -13.37 -2.44 -2.76
N ASN A 13 -14.22 -3.44 -2.93
CA ASN A 13 -14.83 -4.20 -1.84
C ASN A 13 -14.44 -5.69 -1.87
N GLY A 14 -13.51 -6.05 -2.77
CA GLY A 14 -13.19 -7.42 -3.10
C GLY A 14 -11.70 -7.74 -3.18
N ILE A 15 -10.80 -6.84 -2.72
CA ILE A 15 -9.35 -7.08 -2.80
C ILE A 15 -8.94 -8.41 -2.15
N MET A 16 -9.63 -8.81 -1.08
CA MET A 16 -9.41 -10.06 -0.35
C MET A 16 -9.71 -11.33 -1.17
N HIS A 17 -10.37 -11.21 -2.32
CA HIS A 17 -10.60 -12.31 -3.28
C HIS A 17 -9.56 -12.35 -4.40
N SER A 18 -8.61 -11.42 -4.44
CA SER A 18 -7.57 -11.39 -5.46
C SER A 18 -6.58 -12.54 -5.29
N PHE A 19 -6.31 -13.26 -6.37
CA PHE A 19 -5.36 -14.38 -6.38
C PHE A 19 -3.90 -13.92 -6.27
N LEU A 20 -3.61 -12.64 -6.54
CA LEU A 20 -2.28 -12.04 -6.43
C LEU A 20 -2.01 -11.36 -5.08
N LEU A 21 -2.98 -11.40 -4.16
CA LEU A 21 -2.87 -10.73 -2.86
C LEU A 21 -2.32 -11.69 -1.81
N ASP A 22 -1.25 -11.24 -1.13
CA ASP A 22 -0.71 -11.93 0.05
C ASP A 22 -1.58 -11.66 1.28
N GLY A 23 -2.03 -10.42 1.47
CA GLY A 23 -3.07 -10.01 2.43
C GLY A 23 -3.02 -8.48 2.63
N ALA A 24 -3.49 -7.98 3.78
CA ALA A 24 -3.59 -6.54 4.04
C ALA A 24 -2.91 -6.13 5.35
N LEU A 25 -2.07 -5.10 5.28
CA LEU A 25 -1.47 -4.44 6.45
C LEU A 25 -2.14 -3.07 6.64
N CYS A 26 -2.89 -2.90 7.72
CA CYS A 26 -3.59 -1.67 8.05
C CYS A 26 -2.60 -0.63 8.62
N ILE A 27 -2.49 0.52 7.94
CA ILE A 27 -1.54 1.60 8.28
C ILE A 27 -2.20 2.91 8.69
N GLY A 28 -3.52 3.01 8.54
CA GLY A 28 -4.27 4.23 8.78
C GLY A 28 -5.77 4.05 8.56
N PHE A 29 -6.50 5.15 8.68
CA PHE A 29 -7.94 5.20 8.49
C PHE A 29 -8.32 6.47 7.75
N CYS A 30 -9.20 6.34 6.76
CA CYS A 30 -9.85 7.45 6.07
C CYS A 30 -11.35 7.21 6.17
N ASP A 31 -12.10 8.19 6.70
CA ASP A 31 -13.55 8.10 6.76
C ASP A 31 -14.10 8.07 5.32
N PRO A 32 -15.07 7.19 5.00
CA PRO A 32 -15.70 7.18 3.68
C PRO A 32 -16.24 8.55 3.22
N ALA A 33 -16.63 9.44 4.15
CA ALA A 33 -17.03 10.80 3.85
C ALA A 33 -15.89 11.68 3.31
N GLU A 34 -14.64 11.29 3.55
CA GLU A 34 -13.43 11.98 3.10
C GLU A 34 -12.76 11.30 1.88
N ALA A 35 -13.44 10.34 1.23
CA ALA A 35 -12.86 9.59 0.11
C ALA A 35 -12.34 10.48 -1.04
N ASP A 36 -13.01 11.61 -1.31
CA ASP A 36 -12.59 12.59 -2.33
C ASP A 36 -11.21 13.21 -2.01
N ALA A 37 -10.80 13.25 -0.74
CA ALA A 37 -9.48 13.71 -0.32
C ALA A 37 -8.33 12.81 -0.82
N LEU A 38 -8.65 11.60 -1.30
CA LEU A 38 -7.71 10.61 -1.84
C LEU A 38 -7.54 10.71 -3.38
N ALA A 39 -8.38 11.51 -4.07
CA ALA A 39 -8.40 11.59 -5.54
C ALA A 39 -7.08 12.09 -6.18
N TRP A 40 -6.14 12.59 -5.39
CA TRP A 40 -4.81 12.96 -5.87
C TRP A 40 -3.92 11.74 -6.16
N ILE A 41 -4.18 10.58 -5.53
CA ILE A 41 -3.40 9.35 -5.72
C ILE A 41 -3.47 8.91 -7.19
N ASP A 42 -4.66 8.97 -7.79
CA ASP A 42 -4.88 8.66 -9.21
C ASP A 42 -4.16 9.61 -10.18
N ARG A 43 -3.67 10.76 -9.69
CA ARG A 43 -2.94 11.75 -10.47
C ARG A 43 -1.42 11.61 -10.32
N VAL A 44 -0.94 10.69 -9.48
CA VAL A 44 0.49 10.43 -9.32
C VAL A 44 1.02 9.75 -10.59
N CYS A 45 2.06 10.31 -11.18
CA CYS A 45 2.67 9.82 -12.41
C CYS A 45 3.05 8.33 -12.31
N LEU A 46 2.66 7.53 -13.30
CA LEU A 46 2.93 6.08 -13.38
C LEU A 46 4.15 5.74 -14.24
N THR A 47 4.92 6.75 -14.68
CA THR A 47 6.09 6.56 -15.55
C THR A 47 7.34 7.28 -15.07
N GLU A 48 7.21 8.25 -14.16
CA GLU A 48 8.33 9.05 -13.66
C GLU A 48 8.45 8.90 -12.15
N PRO A 49 9.69 8.85 -11.61
CA PRO A 49 9.89 8.70 -10.20
C PRO A 49 9.43 9.97 -9.46
N PRO A 50 8.56 9.85 -8.46
CA PRO A 50 8.19 10.99 -7.65
C PRO A 50 9.32 11.33 -6.66
N ALA A 51 9.54 12.61 -6.38
CA ALA A 51 10.49 13.02 -5.36
C ALA A 51 10.16 12.39 -3.98
N PRO A 52 11.16 11.96 -3.19
CA PRO A 52 12.62 12.13 -3.38
C PRO A 52 13.30 10.93 -4.08
N PHE A 53 12.59 10.12 -4.85
CA PHE A 53 13.16 8.91 -5.46
C PHE A 53 13.77 9.20 -6.83
N ASP A 54 14.86 8.49 -7.15
CA ASP A 54 15.53 8.59 -8.46
C ASP A 54 15.10 7.49 -9.44
N THR A 55 14.38 6.46 -8.97
CA THR A 55 13.98 5.31 -9.77
C THR A 55 12.49 5.03 -9.61
N PHE A 56 11.80 4.88 -10.74
CA PHE A 56 10.38 4.55 -10.75
C PHE A 56 10.18 3.04 -10.58
N THR A 57 9.48 2.66 -9.51
CA THR A 57 9.12 1.28 -9.19
C THR A 57 7.77 1.29 -8.47
N CYS A 58 7.07 0.15 -8.41
CA CYS A 58 5.85 0.01 -7.59
C CYS A 58 6.10 0.43 -6.13
N ARG A 59 7.27 0.05 -5.58
CA ARG A 59 7.74 0.44 -4.24
C ARG A 59 7.82 1.96 -4.09
N THR A 60 8.56 2.64 -4.96
CA THR A 60 8.84 4.08 -4.80
C THR A 60 7.57 4.93 -4.99
N TRP A 61 6.69 4.56 -5.92
CA TRP A 61 5.38 5.21 -6.02
C TRP A 61 4.49 4.92 -4.81
N THR A 62 4.45 3.68 -4.31
CA THR A 62 3.65 3.34 -3.13
C THR A 62 4.11 4.15 -1.92
N MET A 63 5.43 4.21 -1.71
CA MET A 63 6.00 5.01 -0.62
C MET A 63 5.81 6.51 -0.81
N HIS A 64 5.73 7.01 -2.05
CA HIS A 64 5.33 8.39 -2.29
C HIS A 64 3.87 8.64 -1.87
N CYS A 65 2.96 7.75 -2.23
CA CYS A 65 1.55 7.83 -1.85
C CYS A 65 1.37 7.77 -0.33
N VAL A 66 2.03 6.83 0.34
CA VAL A 66 2.04 6.71 1.81
C VAL A 66 2.53 7.99 2.47
N ARG A 67 3.62 8.60 1.98
CA ARG A 67 4.12 9.87 2.52
C ARG A 67 3.13 11.02 2.33
N GLY A 68 2.39 11.05 1.21
CA GLY A 68 1.31 12.02 1.02
C GLY A 68 0.15 11.82 2.01
N LEU A 69 -0.26 10.56 2.24
CA LEU A 69 -1.29 10.22 3.22
C LEU A 69 -0.88 10.57 4.66
N ILE A 70 0.39 10.41 5.00
CA ILE A 70 0.94 10.87 6.29
C ILE A 70 0.80 12.39 6.42
N LYS A 71 1.12 13.16 5.37
CA LYS A 71 0.96 14.62 5.38
C LYS A 71 -0.50 15.07 5.51
N GLN A 72 -1.44 14.28 4.99
CA GLN A 72 -2.88 14.53 5.13
C GLN A 72 -3.44 14.09 6.49
N GLY A 73 -2.70 13.29 7.26
CA GLY A 73 -3.13 12.79 8.58
C GLY A 73 -3.92 11.48 8.56
N PHE A 74 -4.14 10.87 7.40
CA PHE A 74 -4.84 9.58 7.27
C PHE A 74 -4.00 8.40 7.74
N VAL A 75 -2.68 8.54 7.71
CA VAL A 75 -1.70 7.53 8.11
C VAL A 75 -0.84 8.12 9.22
N LYS A 76 -0.89 7.56 10.43
CA LYS A 76 -0.14 8.10 11.59
C LYS A 76 1.11 7.27 11.86
N CYS A 77 2.02 7.25 10.89
CA CYS A 77 3.34 6.63 11.04
C CYS A 77 4.39 7.74 11.09
N ASP A 78 5.16 7.76 12.18
CA ASP A 78 6.21 8.77 12.39
C ASP A 78 7.48 8.44 11.57
N ASP A 79 7.66 7.16 11.21
CA ASP A 79 8.81 6.66 10.43
C ASP A 79 8.33 5.86 9.20
N PRO A 80 8.27 6.49 8.02
CA PRO A 80 7.88 5.83 6.77
C PRO A 80 8.86 4.72 6.35
N ASP A 81 10.15 4.83 6.72
CA ASP A 81 11.15 3.85 6.31
C ASP A 81 11.04 2.58 7.17
N ALA A 82 10.71 2.72 8.46
CA ALA A 82 10.35 1.60 9.33
C ALA A 82 9.08 0.88 8.84
N LEU A 83 8.08 1.61 8.36
CA LEU A 83 6.88 1.01 7.75
C LEU A 83 7.23 0.19 6.52
N GLU A 84 8.11 0.71 5.66
CA GLU A 84 8.53 -0.02 4.47
C GLU A 84 9.24 -1.33 4.82
N GLN A 85 10.10 -1.31 5.85
CA GLN A 85 10.78 -2.50 6.37
C GLN A 85 9.78 -3.51 6.95
N GLU A 86 8.80 -3.05 7.73
CA GLU A 86 7.74 -3.90 8.26
C GLU A 86 6.93 -4.56 7.14
N ALA A 87 6.47 -3.79 6.16
CA ALA A 87 5.67 -4.30 5.04
C ALA A 87 6.44 -5.35 4.23
N LYS A 88 7.75 -5.14 4.00
CA LYS A 88 8.61 -6.13 3.34
C LYS A 88 8.75 -7.41 4.14
N ALA A 89 9.04 -7.31 5.44
CA ALA A 89 9.16 -8.47 6.32
C ALA A 89 7.84 -9.25 6.41
N TRP A 90 6.73 -8.54 6.49
CA TRP A 90 5.38 -9.09 6.51
C TRP A 90 5.07 -9.83 5.20
N GLY A 91 5.38 -9.23 4.04
CA GLY A 91 5.21 -9.89 2.74
C GLY A 91 6.00 -11.20 2.64
N VAL A 92 7.28 -11.19 3.07
CA VAL A 92 8.10 -12.41 3.11
C VAL A 92 7.48 -13.49 4.00
N LEU A 93 6.93 -13.11 5.15
CA LEU A 93 6.28 -14.05 6.09
C LEU A 93 5.06 -14.74 5.48
N HIS A 94 4.25 -14.02 4.70
CA HIS A 94 2.97 -14.53 4.17
C HIS A 94 3.05 -15.04 2.72
N HIS A 95 4.15 -14.79 2.01
CA HIS A 95 4.34 -15.17 0.61
C HIS A 95 4.00 -16.63 0.30
N GLN A 96 4.48 -17.57 1.12
CA GLN A 96 4.23 -19.00 0.89
C GLN A 96 2.74 -19.33 1.05
N SER A 97 2.10 -18.83 2.11
CA SER A 97 0.65 -19.05 2.31
C SER A 97 -0.20 -18.43 1.20
N ALA A 98 0.26 -17.32 0.64
CA ALA A 98 -0.37 -16.67 -0.50
C ALA A 98 -0.29 -17.54 -1.76
N HIS A 99 0.91 -18.03 -2.06
CA HIS A 99 1.21 -18.96 -3.16
C HIS A 99 0.38 -20.25 -3.07
N ASP A 100 0.26 -20.81 -1.87
CA ASP A 100 -0.51 -22.04 -1.61
C ASP A 100 -2.04 -21.83 -1.65
N GLY A 101 -2.50 -20.60 -1.87
CA GLY A 101 -3.93 -20.28 -1.95
C GLY A 101 -4.67 -20.42 -0.61
N VAL A 102 -3.97 -20.32 0.52
CA VAL A 102 -4.58 -20.41 1.85
C VAL A 102 -5.51 -19.23 2.10
N MET A 103 -6.73 -19.52 2.56
CA MET A 103 -7.78 -18.55 2.87
C MET A 103 -8.26 -18.72 4.32
N PRO A 104 -8.69 -17.64 5.01
CA PRO A 104 -8.73 -16.25 4.55
C PRO A 104 -7.32 -15.62 4.47
N ARG A 105 -7.15 -14.61 3.60
CA ARG A 105 -5.91 -13.83 3.57
C ARG A 105 -5.76 -13.03 4.88
N PRO A 106 -4.55 -12.94 5.44
CA PRO A 106 -4.31 -12.24 6.71
C PRO A 106 -4.60 -10.74 6.59
N ILE A 107 -5.18 -10.20 7.65
CA ILE A 107 -5.33 -8.76 7.89
C ILE A 107 -4.65 -8.47 9.22
N ASN A 108 -3.69 -7.55 9.23
CA ASN A 108 -2.97 -7.18 10.44
C ASN A 108 -2.81 -5.66 10.53
N ASP A 109 -2.80 -5.16 11.76
CA ASP A 109 -2.42 -3.79 12.04
C ASP A 109 -0.90 -3.65 11.99
N SER A 110 -0.43 -2.56 11.37
CA SER A 110 0.98 -2.17 11.42
C SER A 110 1.39 -1.90 12.87
N LYS A 111 2.58 -2.39 13.24
CA LYS A 111 3.17 -2.17 14.57
C LYS A 111 3.87 -0.81 14.68
N VAL A 112 4.23 -0.22 13.53
CA VAL A 112 4.94 1.07 13.48
C VAL A 112 4.01 2.25 13.27
N CYS A 113 2.81 2.01 12.74
CA CYS A 113 1.78 3.03 12.56
C CYS A 113 0.78 3.00 13.71
N LYS A 114 0.37 4.17 14.17
CA LYS A 114 -0.73 4.30 15.13
C LYS A 114 -2.04 4.30 14.36
N LEU A 115 -2.98 3.42 14.70
CA LEU A 115 -4.32 3.42 14.12
C LEU A 115 -5.22 4.35 14.95
#